data_AF-A0A2U2PKT9-F1
#
_entry.id   AF-A0A2U2PKT9-F1
#
_cell.length_a   1.000
_cell.length_b   1.000
_cell.length_c   1.000
_cell.angle_alpha   90.00
_cell.angle_beta   90.00
_cell.angle_gamma   90.00
#
_symmetry.space_group_name_H-M   'P 1'
#
loop_
_entity.id
_entity.type
_entity.pdbx_description
1 polymer ?
#
loop_
_entity_poly.entity_id
_entity_poly.type
_entity_poly.pdbx_seq_one_letter_code
_entity_poly.pdbx_strand_id
1 'polypeptide(L)'
;MNLPQKGSVHIGRNIRRLREIKNIKQESLAYSLSFSQQKISKLEQMESIDESTLGRIADALELSVEVIKNFDQENVINSCFAVPQQAYHSAANQDFNAIEKIIELYERLIASEKEKNAILSSKIALMDTEREKMGLIKPFAAGWEKGMNRNVS
;
A
#
# COMPACT_ATOMS: atom_id res chain seq x y z
N MET A 1 -1.27 -3.49 58.18
CA MET A 1 -1.98 -3.15 56.93
C MET A 1 -1.17 -3.72 55.78
N ASN A 2 -1.69 -4.74 55.10
CA ASN A 2 -1.03 -5.33 53.94
C ASN A 2 -1.52 -4.56 52.72
N LEU A 3 -0.61 -3.85 52.04
CA LEU A 3 -0.93 -3.13 50.80
C LEU A 3 -1.36 -4.17 49.73
N PRO A 4 -2.35 -3.86 48.88
CA PRO A 4 -2.71 -4.74 47.78
C PRO A 4 -1.50 -4.90 46.86
N GLN A 5 -0.95 -6.12 46.78
CA GLN A 5 0.07 -6.48 45.81
C GLN A 5 -0.49 -6.18 44.42
N LYS A 6 0.14 -5.23 43.72
CA LYS A 6 -0.08 -4.94 42.30
C LYS A 6 -0.08 -6.30 41.58
N GLY A 7 -1.22 -6.66 40.97
CA GLY A 7 -1.42 -7.98 40.35
C GLY A 7 -0.18 -8.38 39.58
N SER A 8 0.45 -9.47 40.00
CA SER A 8 1.74 -9.91 39.49
C SER A 8 1.66 -10.09 37.98
N VAL A 9 2.62 -9.47 37.28
CA VAL A 9 2.70 -9.61 35.83
C VAL A 9 3.04 -11.08 35.53
N HIS A 10 2.12 -11.77 34.86
CA HIS A 10 2.30 -13.18 34.53
C HIS A 10 3.23 -13.32 33.32
N ILE A 11 4.51 -13.56 33.58
CA ILE A 11 5.57 -13.60 32.56
C ILE A 11 5.30 -14.67 31.49
N GLY A 12 4.84 -15.86 31.88
CA GLY A 12 4.50 -16.92 30.94
C GLY A 12 3.42 -16.52 29.91
N ARG A 13 2.40 -15.77 30.34
CA ARG A 13 1.33 -15.27 29.48
C ARG A 13 1.87 -14.25 28.48
N ASN A 14 2.78 -13.38 28.92
CA ASN A 14 3.45 -12.42 28.04
C ASN A 14 4.28 -13.13 26.97
N ILE A 15 5.06 -14.14 27.35
CA ILE A 15 5.86 -14.97 26.42
C ILE A 15 4.94 -15.63 25.39
N ARG A 16 3.85 -16.26 25.83
CA ARG A 16 2.88 -16.88 24.93
C ARG A 16 2.34 -15.86 23.92
N ARG A 17 1.94 -14.68 24.39
CA ARG A 17 1.33 -13.66 23.53
C ARG A 17 2.32 -13.06 22.53
N LEU A 18 3.54 -12.76 22.99
CA LEU A 18 4.61 -12.26 22.12
C LEU A 18 5.02 -13.30 21.07
N ARG A 19 5.08 -14.58 21.45
CA ARG A 19 5.32 -15.69 20.51
C ARG A 19 4.23 -15.75 19.43
N GLU A 20 2.96 -15.65 19.82
CA GLU A 20 1.82 -15.63 18.90
C GLU A 20 1.87 -14.41 17.96
N ILE A 21 2.22 -13.22 18.48
CA ILE A 21 2.38 -12.00 17.67
C ILE A 21 3.50 -12.15 16.64
N LYS A 22 4.63 -12.78 17.00
CA LYS A 22 5.71 -13.11 16.05
C LYS A 22 5.38 -14.31 15.14
N ASN A 23 4.18 -14.88 15.24
CA ASN A 23 3.72 -16.04 14.48
C ASN A 23 4.65 -17.27 14.60
N ILE A 24 5.23 -17.46 15.78
CA ILE A 24 6.14 -18.58 16.08
C ILE A 24 5.35 -19.72 16.71
N LYS A 25 5.48 -20.94 16.18
CA LYS A 25 4.87 -22.12 16.80
C LYS A 25 5.59 -22.47 18.11
N GLN A 26 4.86 -23.02 19.07
CA GLN A 26 5.43 -23.44 20.36
C GLN A 26 6.58 -24.46 20.18
N GLU A 27 6.42 -25.38 19.23
CA GLU A 27 7.46 -26.37 18.86
C GLU A 27 8.71 -25.71 18.28
N SER A 28 8.55 -24.67 17.46
CA SER A 28 9.67 -23.92 16.88
C SER A 28 10.48 -23.18 17.95
N LEU A 29 9.80 -22.57 18.92
CA LEU A 29 10.46 -21.94 20.07
C LEU A 29 11.15 -22.98 20.96
N ALA A 30 10.54 -24.16 21.14
CA ALA A 30 11.16 -25.25 21.88
C ALA A 30 12.45 -25.72 21.19
N TYR A 31 12.41 -25.87 19.86
CA TYR A 31 13.56 -26.28 19.06
C TYR A 31 14.73 -25.28 19.17
N SER A 32 14.47 -23.96 19.05
CA SER A 32 15.54 -22.95 19.16
C SER A 32 16.19 -22.93 20.55
N LEU A 33 15.45 -23.29 21.59
CA LEU A 33 15.94 -23.34 22.97
C LEU A 33 16.50 -24.71 23.38
N SER A 34 16.49 -25.69 22.47
CA SER A 34 16.81 -27.10 22.79
C SER A 34 15.97 -27.63 23.97
N PHE A 35 14.71 -27.21 24.05
CA PHE A 35 13.72 -27.63 25.03
C PHE A 35 12.68 -28.54 24.40
N SER A 36 11.95 -29.29 25.23
CA SER A 36 10.76 -29.98 24.77
C SER A 36 9.57 -29.00 24.66
N GLN A 37 8.64 -29.28 23.76
CA GLN A 37 7.39 -28.50 23.64
C GLN A 37 6.63 -28.44 24.97
N GLN A 38 6.60 -29.54 25.72
CA GLN A 38 5.95 -29.62 27.04
C GLN A 38 6.62 -28.67 28.04
N LYS A 39 7.95 -28.49 27.95
CA LYS A 39 8.67 -27.53 28.80
C LYS A 39 8.27 -26.10 28.47
N ILE A 40 8.17 -25.73 27.19
CA ILE A 40 7.68 -24.41 26.78
C ILE A 40 6.24 -24.19 27.25
N SER A 41 5.37 -25.18 27.09
CA SER A 41 3.98 -25.11 27.56
C SER A 41 3.87 -24.84 29.06
N LYS A 42 4.72 -25.50 29.87
CA LYS A 42 4.81 -25.24 31.30
C LYS A 42 5.30 -23.82 31.58
N LEU A 43 6.36 -23.36 30.91
CA LEU A 43 6.91 -22.01 31.08
C LEU A 43 5.87 -20.93 30.75
N GLU A 44 5.07 -21.11 29.69
CA GLU A 44 3.98 -20.19 29.32
C GLU A 44 2.84 -20.13 30.37
N GLN A 45 2.71 -21.15 31.23
CA GLN A 45 1.74 -21.21 32.33
C GLN A 45 2.31 -20.72 33.66
N MET A 46 3.62 -20.43 33.73
CA MET A 46 4.25 -19.96 34.95
C MET A 46 4.15 -18.45 35.09
N GLU A 47 3.82 -18.01 36.30
CA GLU A 47 3.70 -16.58 36.64
C GLU A 47 5.08 -15.89 36.63
N SER A 48 6.12 -16.60 37.08
CA SER A 48 7.51 -16.15 37.08
C SER A 48 8.41 -17.19 36.42
N ILE A 49 9.50 -16.73 35.80
CA ILE A 49 10.52 -17.57 35.16
C ILE A 49 11.88 -17.04 35.62
N ASP A 50 12.85 -17.94 35.79
CA ASP A 50 14.21 -17.54 36.15
C ASP A 50 14.85 -16.64 35.07
N GLU A 51 15.67 -15.68 35.51
CA GLU A 51 16.22 -14.65 34.62
C GLU A 51 17.07 -15.25 33.49
N SER A 52 17.76 -16.35 33.74
CA SER A 52 18.59 -17.05 32.74
C SER A 52 17.74 -17.64 31.61
N THR A 53 16.69 -18.39 31.97
CA THR A 53 15.73 -18.95 31.01
C THR A 53 14.96 -17.84 30.29
N LEU A 54 14.56 -16.79 31.01
CA LEU A 54 13.87 -15.65 30.42
C LEU A 54 14.76 -14.92 29.39
N GLY A 55 16.04 -14.73 29.68
CA GLY A 55 17.02 -14.18 28.73
C GLY A 55 17.10 -15.01 27.46
N ARG A 56 17.24 -16.33 27.59
CA ARG A 56 17.27 -17.24 26.43
C ARG A 56 15.99 -17.16 25.59
N ILE A 57 14.83 -17.08 26.24
CA ILE A 57 13.54 -16.92 25.55
C ILE A 57 13.49 -15.56 24.83
N ALA A 58 13.98 -14.50 25.47
CA ALA A 58 14.03 -13.17 24.87
C ALA A 58 14.91 -13.15 23.62
N ASP A 59 16.09 -13.76 23.68
CA ASP A 59 16.98 -13.92 22.53
C ASP A 59 16.33 -14.72 21.40
N ALA A 60 15.67 -15.83 21.72
CA ALA A 60 14.97 -16.66 20.74
C ALA A 60 13.74 -15.97 20.11
N LEU A 61 13.14 -15.02 20.81
CA LEU A 61 12.08 -14.15 20.29
C LEU A 61 12.63 -12.86 19.68
N GLU A 62 13.94 -12.62 19.70
CA GLU A 62 14.62 -11.38 19.29
C GLU A 62 14.01 -10.14 19.95
N LEU A 63 13.78 -10.21 21.26
CA LEU A 63 13.25 -9.14 22.09
C LEU A 63 14.17 -8.91 23.29
N SER A 64 14.09 -7.73 23.91
CA SER A 64 14.73 -7.55 25.21
C SER A 64 13.88 -8.19 26.31
N VAL A 65 14.53 -8.61 27.40
CA VAL A 65 13.85 -9.12 28.59
C VAL A 65 12.86 -8.09 29.15
N GLU A 66 13.22 -6.81 29.09
CA GLU A 66 12.37 -5.70 29.52
C GLU A 66 11.06 -5.64 28.72
N VAL A 67 11.11 -5.87 27.40
CA VAL A 67 9.90 -5.91 26.57
C VAL A 67 8.97 -7.02 27.03
N ILE A 68 9.50 -8.19 27.39
CA ILE A 68 8.67 -9.31 27.89
C ILE A 68 8.06 -8.98 29.26
N LYS A 69 8.84 -8.37 30.16
CA LYS A 69 8.39 -7.99 31.51
C LYS A 69 7.36 -6.87 31.50
N ASN A 70 7.50 -5.91 30.59
CA ASN A 70 6.64 -4.73 30.48
C ASN A 70 5.55 -4.88 29.40
N PHE A 71 5.42 -6.07 28.80
CA PHE A 71 4.42 -6.31 27.77
C PHE A 71 3.01 -6.09 28.33
N ASP A 72 2.29 -5.18 27.70
CA ASP A 72 0.89 -4.89 27.97
C ASP A 72 0.09 -5.10 26.68
N GLN A 73 -0.75 -6.13 26.70
CA GLN A 73 -1.60 -6.50 25.58
C GLN A 73 -2.60 -5.39 25.24
N GLU A 74 -3.18 -4.73 26.25
CA GLU A 74 -4.18 -3.69 26.03
C GLU A 74 -3.54 -2.48 25.36
N ASN A 75 -2.33 -2.10 25.78
CA ASN A 75 -1.59 -1.00 25.15
C ASN A 75 -1.25 -1.31 23.68
N VAL A 76 -0.84 -2.54 23.36
CA VAL A 76 -0.54 -2.95 21.98
C VAL A 76 -1.79 -2.90 21.11
N ILE A 77 -2.91 -3.43 21.61
CA ILE A 77 -4.22 -3.39 20.93
C ILE A 77 -4.64 -1.94 20.72
N ASN A 78 -4.62 -1.13 21.78
CA ASN A 78 -4.98 0.29 21.72
C ASN A 78 -4.10 1.05 20.74
N SER A 79 -2.79 0.77 20.66
CA SER A 79 -1.91 1.42 19.68
C SER A 79 -2.22 1.01 18.22
N CYS A 80 -2.67 -0.23 18.00
CA CYS A 80 -3.03 -0.73 16.67
C CYS A 80 -4.38 -0.18 16.18
N PHE A 81 -5.32 0.06 17.10
CA PHE A 81 -6.65 0.61 16.80
C PHE A 81 -6.75 2.13 17.01
N ALA A 82 -5.77 2.74 17.68
CA ALA A 82 -5.60 4.17 17.70
C ALA A 82 -5.13 4.61 16.32
N VAL A 83 -6.10 4.84 15.43
CA VAL A 83 -5.91 5.78 14.32
C VAL A 83 -5.36 7.05 14.96
N PRO A 84 -4.13 7.49 14.67
CA PRO A 84 -3.69 8.77 15.18
C PRO A 84 -4.63 9.78 14.56
N GLN A 85 -5.51 10.39 15.34
CA GLN A 85 -6.27 11.56 14.89
C GLN A 85 -5.32 12.60 14.27
N GLN A 86 -4.07 12.61 14.74
CA GLN A 86 -2.94 13.38 14.21
C GLN A 86 -2.48 12.98 12.78
N ALA A 87 -2.62 11.73 12.36
CA ALA A 87 -2.19 11.28 11.02
C ALA A 87 -3.09 11.83 9.91
N TYR A 88 -4.36 12.13 10.21
CA TYR A 88 -5.23 12.89 9.31
C TYR A 88 -4.82 14.37 9.22
N HIS A 89 -4.29 14.94 10.30
CA HIS A 89 -3.88 16.36 10.33
C HIS A 89 -2.47 16.61 9.75
N SER A 90 -1.56 15.65 9.80
CA SER A 90 -0.22 15.79 9.22
C SER A 90 -0.15 15.52 7.72
N ALA A 91 -1.14 14.81 7.15
CA ALA A 91 -1.28 14.67 5.70
C ALA A 91 -1.95 15.90 5.04
N ALA A 92 -2.63 16.75 5.81
CA ALA A 92 -3.33 17.93 5.32
C ALA A 92 -2.41 19.14 5.03
N ASN A 93 -1.12 19.05 5.37
CA ASN A 93 -0.15 20.15 5.20
C ASN A 93 0.99 19.82 4.21
N GLN A 94 0.85 18.75 3.41
CA GLN A 94 1.65 18.67 2.19
C GLN A 94 0.86 19.39 1.10
N ASP A 95 1.51 20.32 0.38
CA ASP A 95 0.98 21.07 -0.76
C ASP A 95 0.62 20.17 -1.97
N PHE A 96 -0.03 19.05 -1.73
CA PHE A 96 -0.58 18.16 -2.72
C PHE A 96 -1.97 18.66 -3.10
N ASN A 97 -2.02 19.70 -3.93
CA ASN A 97 -3.27 20.14 -4.53
C ASN A 97 -3.69 19.11 -5.60
N ALA A 98 -4.39 18.06 -5.15
CA ALA A 98 -4.83 16.95 -6.00
C ALA A 98 -5.63 17.46 -7.22
N ILE A 99 -6.38 18.55 -7.08
CA ILE A 99 -7.16 19.16 -8.17
C ILE A 99 -6.24 19.71 -9.26
N GLU A 100 -5.18 20.42 -8.88
CA GLU A 100 -4.22 21.00 -9.83
C GLU A 100 -3.48 19.92 -10.62
N LYS A 101 -3.08 18.83 -9.96
CA LYS A 101 -2.46 17.68 -10.63
C LYS A 101 -3.40 16.95 -11.58
N ILE A 102 -4.69 16.87 -11.24
CA ILE A 102 -5.71 16.31 -12.13
C ILE A 102 -5.86 17.20 -13.37
N ILE A 103 -5.93 18.53 -13.21
CA ILE A 103 -6.02 19.48 -14.32
C ILE A 103 -4.82 19.32 -15.27
N GLU A 104 -3.60 19.29 -14.73
CA GLU A 104 -2.36 19.11 -15.51
C GLU A 104 -2.40 17.82 -16.37
N LEU A 105 -2.88 16.71 -15.80
CA LEU A 105 -3.03 15.45 -16.52
C LEU A 105 -4.07 15.54 -17.65
N TYR A 106 -5.20 16.21 -17.42
CA TYR A 106 -6.23 16.41 -18.44
C TYR A 106 -5.74 17.31 -19.58
N GLU A 107 -5.01 18.38 -19.29
CA GLU A 107 -4.42 19.25 -20.31
C GLU A 107 -3.44 18.49 -21.21
N ARG A 108 -2.55 17.67 -20.60
CA ARG A 108 -1.63 16.80 -21.34
C ARG A 108 -2.35 15.76 -22.19
N LEU A 109 -3.43 15.17 -21.67
CA LEU A 109 -4.24 14.21 -22.43
C LEU A 109 -4.89 14.88 -23.64
N ILE A 110 -5.51 16.06 -23.47
CA ILE A 110 -6.13 16.81 -24.56
C ILE A 110 -5.10 17.18 -25.63
N ALA A 111 -3.89 17.58 -25.23
CA ALA A 111 -2.81 17.88 -26.16
C ALA A 111 -2.40 16.64 -26.99
N SER A 112 -2.20 15.49 -26.33
CA SER A 112 -1.91 14.21 -26.99
C SER A 112 -3.01 13.80 -27.98
N GLU A 113 -4.29 13.95 -27.61
CA GLU A 113 -5.40 13.62 -28.51
C GLU A 113 -5.46 14.55 -29.73
N LYS A 114 -5.21 15.86 -29.54
CA LYS A 114 -5.12 16.81 -30.66
C LYS A 114 -3.98 16.46 -31.62
N GLU A 115 -2.82 16.10 -31.09
CA GLU A 115 -1.67 15.70 -31.90
C GLU A 115 -1.97 14.43 -32.72
N LYS A 116 -2.53 13.39 -32.08
CA LYS A 116 -2.95 12.16 -32.79
C LYS A 116 -3.96 12.45 -33.89
N ASN A 117 -4.94 13.31 -33.62
CA ASN A 117 -5.93 13.70 -34.61
C ASN A 117 -5.30 14.46 -35.78
N ALA A 118 -4.36 15.38 -35.52
CA ALA A 118 -3.64 16.09 -36.57
C ALA A 118 -2.82 15.14 -37.46
N ILE A 119 -2.12 14.18 -36.85
CA ILE A 119 -1.37 13.14 -37.57
C ILE A 119 -2.33 12.31 -38.43
N LEU A 120 -3.47 11.89 -37.88
CA LEU A 120 -4.46 11.10 -38.61
C LEU A 120 -5.05 11.87 -39.79
N SER A 121 -5.42 13.14 -39.60
CA SER A 121 -5.91 14.01 -40.67
C SER A 121 -4.87 14.22 -41.77
N SER A 122 -3.61 14.42 -41.41
CA SER A 122 -2.50 14.52 -42.37
C SER A 122 -2.31 13.23 -43.17
N LYS A 123 -2.37 12.07 -42.49
CA LYS A 123 -2.26 10.76 -43.15
C LYS A 123 -3.41 10.52 -44.13
N ILE A 124 -4.64 10.90 -43.76
CA ILE A 124 -5.82 10.80 -44.66
C ILE A 124 -5.59 11.67 -45.90
N ALA A 125 -5.18 12.92 -45.74
CA ALA A 125 -4.91 13.82 -46.87
C ALA A 125 -3.82 13.26 -47.81
N LEU A 126 -2.73 12.69 -47.26
CA LEU A 126 -1.69 12.06 -48.07
C LEU A 126 -2.24 10.87 -48.86
N MET A 127 -3.02 9.97 -48.22
CA MET A 127 -3.64 8.84 -48.91
C MET A 127 -4.60 9.29 -50.02
N ASP A 128 -5.36 10.37 -49.81
CA ASP A 128 -6.25 10.92 -50.83
C ASP A 128 -5.45 11.47 -52.02
N THR A 129 -4.33 12.17 -51.78
CA THR A 129 -3.45 12.64 -52.87
C THR A 129 -2.80 11.49 -53.65
N GLU A 130 -2.42 10.39 -52.98
CA GLU A 130 -1.88 9.20 -53.63
C GLU A 130 -2.95 8.48 -54.46
N ARG A 131 -4.17 8.37 -53.95
CA ARG A 131 -5.31 7.79 -54.67
C ARG A 131 -5.71 8.61 -55.90
N GLU A 132 -5.62 9.94 -55.82
CA GLU A 132 -5.84 10.83 -56.97
C GLU A 132 -4.76 10.62 -58.04
N LYS A 133 -3.48 10.56 -57.65
CA LYS A 133 -2.36 10.25 -58.57
C LYS A 133 -2.51 8.89 -59.25
N MET A 134 -3.04 7.89 -58.55
CA MET A 134 -3.33 6.56 -59.08
C MET A 134 -4.62 6.50 -59.92
N GLY A 135 -5.37 7.60 -60.04
CA GLY A 135 -6.62 7.65 -60.79
C GLY A 135 -7.78 6.88 -60.14
N LEU A 136 -7.66 6.52 -58.85
CA LEU A 136 -8.66 5.77 -58.09
C LEU A 136 -9.77 6.66 -57.53
N ILE A 137 -9.54 7.98 -57.42
CA ILE A 137 -10.47 8.99 -56.93
C ILE A 137 -10.42 10.22 -57.86
N LYS A 138 -11.56 10.86 -58.15
CA LYS A 138 -11.61 12.11 -58.93
C LYS A 138 -11.26 13.33 -58.05
N PRO A 139 -10.55 14.35 -58.56
CA PRO A 139 -10.30 15.58 -57.82
C PRO A 139 -11.62 16.18 -57.32
N PHE A 140 -11.70 16.46 -56.02
CA PHE A 140 -12.88 17.10 -55.40
C PHE A 140 -13.22 18.45 -56.09
N ALA A 141 -12.22 19.14 -56.63
CA ALA A 141 -12.36 20.42 -57.31
C ALA A 141 -13.14 20.36 -58.65
N ALA A 142 -13.23 19.20 -59.32
CA ALA A 142 -13.78 19.15 -60.69
C ALA A 142 -15.33 19.22 -60.77
N GLY A 143 -16.04 19.15 -59.63
CA GLY A 143 -17.50 19.06 -59.59
C GLY A 143 -18.25 20.35 -59.19
N TRP A 144 -17.59 21.30 -58.53
CA TRP A 144 -18.26 22.45 -57.94
C TRP A 144 -18.36 23.67 -58.87
N GLU A 145 -17.42 23.87 -59.80
CA GLU A 145 -17.46 25.01 -60.73
C GLU A 145 -18.56 24.91 -61.80
N LYS A 146 -18.92 23.69 -62.25
CA LYS A 146 -20.01 23.47 -63.23
C LYS A 146 -21.42 23.60 -62.64
N GLY A 147 -21.54 23.62 -61.31
CA GLY A 147 -22.81 23.75 -60.59
C GLY A 147 -23.22 25.21 -60.35
N MET A 148 -22.25 26.09 -60.09
CA MET A 148 -22.53 27.50 -59.77
C MET A 148 -22.88 28.36 -60.99
N ASN A 149 -22.35 28.06 -62.18
CA ASN A 149 -22.53 28.90 -63.38
C ASN A 149 -23.86 28.65 -64.15
N ARG A 150 -24.81 27.90 -63.56
CA ARG A 150 -26.14 27.64 -64.14
C ARG A 150 -27.30 28.33 -63.41
N ASN A 151 -27.03 29.00 -62.28
CA ASN A 151 -28.04 29.73 -61.50
C ASN A 151 -27.92 31.26 -61.64
N VAL A 152 -27.26 31.74 -62.69
CA VAL A 152 -27.19 33.17 -63.02
C VAL A 152 -27.48 33.38 -64.50
N SER A 153 -28.74 33.19 -64.90
CA SER A 153 -29.37 33.75 -66.11
C SER A 153 -30.88 33.59 -66.00
#